data_AF-G8JPP4-F1
#
_entry.id   AF-G8JPP4-F1
#
_cell.length_a   1.000
_cell.length_b   1.000
_cell.length_c   1.000
_cell.angle_alpha   90.00
_cell.angle_beta   90.00
_cell.angle_gamma   90.00
#
_symmetry.space_group_name_H-M   'P 1'
#
loop_
_entity.id
_entity.type
_entity.pdbx_description
1 polymer ?
#
loop_
_entity_poly.entity_id
_entity_poly.type
_entity_poly.pdbx_seq_one_letter_code
_entity_poly.pdbx_strand_id
1 'polypeptide(L)'
;MGVNTAVLRETLSKQLDIPAAGDDTFLEYVISSKLAANLDRIREEAVRQQLEDNDSDSLPLYNEQLSDLEMHNLYKLNKCRETLLEEYKEYVKSSKARRYSVDFDTSLGEENVSTVVEAIDFPKVEDDSLQQLRKRLLGQKKEKVDEDKPDTVDKQIQVEDDLQQELVSDMAQLVASLRQGAVAFHNALEEDSTVLKATEIGLQVTSKSLSTLGTKLKKYHKSKVGFFFYISCVLFIMLSLLVTYFIIKIFPKM
;
A
#
# COMPACT_ATOMS: atom_id res chain seq x y z
N MET A 1 16.61 15.78 41.22
CA MET A 1 15.66 14.70 41.55
C MET A 1 16.10 13.47 40.78
N GLY A 2 16.80 12.54 41.43
CA GLY A 2 17.31 11.35 40.76
C GLY A 2 16.16 10.46 40.33
N VAL A 3 15.94 10.34 39.03
CA VAL A 3 15.01 9.36 38.47
C VAL A 3 15.52 7.99 38.88
N ASN A 4 14.73 7.23 39.63
CA ASN A 4 15.13 5.93 40.15
C ASN A 4 15.15 4.92 38.97
N THR A 5 16.28 4.84 38.29
CA THR A 5 16.49 4.09 37.04
C THR A 5 16.20 2.59 37.20
N ALA A 6 16.34 2.05 38.42
CA ALA A 6 15.96 0.69 38.75
C ALA A 6 14.44 0.45 38.65
N VAL A 7 13.64 1.41 39.11
CA VAL A 7 12.17 1.35 39.00
C VAL A 7 11.73 1.51 37.55
N LEU A 8 12.40 2.40 36.79
CA LEU A 8 12.15 2.53 35.36
C LEU A 8 12.46 1.24 34.60
N ARG A 9 13.62 0.63 34.87
CA ARG A 9 13.98 -0.67 34.29
C ARG A 9 12.93 -1.74 34.60
N GLU A 10 12.45 -1.82 35.83
CA GLU A 10 11.41 -2.78 36.22
C GLU A 10 10.05 -2.50 35.54
N THR A 11 9.68 -1.23 35.37
CA THR A 11 8.45 -0.87 34.64
C THR A 11 8.57 -1.14 33.14
N LEU A 12 9.74 -0.89 32.54
CA LEU A 12 9.98 -1.12 31.13
C LEU A 12 10.14 -2.62 30.81
N SER A 13 10.76 -3.39 31.71
CA SER A 13 10.81 -4.85 31.58
C SER A 13 9.42 -5.45 31.73
N LYS A 14 8.58 -4.95 32.65
CA LYS A 14 7.17 -5.36 32.75
C LYS A 14 6.36 -5.03 31.51
N GLN A 15 6.67 -3.93 30.80
CA GLN A 15 6.05 -3.59 29.51
C GLN A 15 6.55 -4.48 28.37
N LEU A 16 7.79 -4.95 28.45
CA LEU A 16 8.38 -5.88 27.50
C LEU A 16 7.89 -7.33 27.70
N ASP A 17 7.65 -7.71 28.96
CA ASP A 17 7.15 -9.00 29.43
C ASP A 17 5.61 -9.09 29.48
N ILE A 18 4.87 -8.08 29.00
CA ILE A 18 3.42 -8.24 28.80
C ILE A 18 3.28 -9.42 27.83
N PRO A 19 2.79 -10.59 28.30
CA PRO A 19 2.66 -11.74 27.43
C PRO A 19 1.71 -11.33 26.34
N ALA A 20 2.09 -11.61 25.09
CA ALA A 20 1.28 -11.47 23.90
C ALA A 20 -0.15 -11.92 24.20
N ALA A 21 -1.02 -10.97 24.52
CA ALA A 21 -2.44 -11.21 24.66
C ALA A 21 -2.97 -11.25 23.23
N GLY A 22 -2.70 -12.37 22.56
CA GLY A 22 -2.96 -12.58 21.15
C GLY A 22 -1.68 -12.60 20.31
N ASP A 23 -1.69 -13.48 19.31
CA ASP A 23 -0.68 -13.74 18.27
C ASP A 23 -0.42 -12.54 17.33
N ASP A 24 -0.70 -11.32 17.81
CA ASP A 24 -0.73 -10.12 17.00
C ASP A 24 0.68 -9.52 16.89
N THR A 25 1.42 -10.01 15.90
CA THR A 25 2.75 -9.52 15.49
C THR A 25 2.77 -8.01 15.26
N PHE A 26 1.64 -7.40 14.85
CA PHE A 26 1.54 -5.95 14.66
C PHE A 26 1.47 -5.21 16.00
N LEU A 27 0.67 -5.70 16.95
CA LEU A 27 0.61 -5.13 18.29
C LEU A 27 2.00 -5.18 18.97
N GLU A 28 2.70 -6.30 18.83
CA GLU A 28 4.06 -6.47 19.34
C GLU A 28 5.05 -5.48 18.70
N TYR A 29 4.93 -5.23 17.40
CA TYR A 29 5.69 -4.20 16.68
C TYR A 29 5.41 -2.79 17.22
N VAL A 30 4.13 -2.44 17.43
CA VAL A 30 3.74 -1.11 17.94
C VAL A 30 4.27 -0.88 19.35
N ILE A 31 4.13 -1.86 20.25
CA ILE A 31 4.65 -1.76 21.61
C ILE A 31 6.17 -1.64 21.60
N SER A 32 6.86 -2.46 20.80
CA SER A 32 8.32 -2.41 20.68
C SER A 32 8.80 -1.06 20.14
N SER A 33 8.11 -0.51 19.14
CA SER A 33 8.40 0.82 18.57
C SER A 33 8.19 1.95 19.59
N LYS A 34 7.13 1.88 20.41
CA LYS A 34 6.91 2.85 21.49
C LYS A 34 7.98 2.77 22.57
N LEU A 35 8.41 1.56 22.93
CA LEU A 35 9.47 1.37 23.91
C LEU A 35 10.81 1.88 23.37
N ALA A 36 11.14 1.65 22.09
CA ALA A 36 12.32 2.22 21.45
C ALA A 36 12.34 3.76 21.53
N ALA A 37 11.22 4.42 21.19
CA ALA A 37 11.12 5.88 21.29
C ALA A 37 11.23 6.40 22.74
N ASN A 38 10.79 5.63 23.73
CA ASN A 38 10.95 5.98 25.13
C ASN A 38 12.42 5.83 25.59
N LEU A 39 13.12 4.78 25.16
CA LEU A 39 14.55 4.61 25.42
C LEU A 39 15.38 5.73 24.79
N ASP A 40 15.07 6.10 23.54
CA ASP A 40 15.71 7.22 22.85
C ASP A 40 15.55 8.54 23.63
N ARG A 41 14.36 8.81 24.16
CA ARG A 41 14.12 10.00 25.01
C ARG A 41 14.93 9.97 26.31
N ILE A 42 14.97 8.82 26.99
CA ILE A 42 15.74 8.68 28.23
C ILE A 42 17.24 8.87 27.94
N ARG A 43 17.72 8.35 26.81
CA ARG A 43 19.09 8.54 26.35
C ARG A 43 19.38 10.01 26.04
N GLU A 44 18.50 10.69 25.33
CA GLU A 44 18.64 12.13 25.07
C GLU A 44 18.68 12.95 26.35
N GLU A 45 17.84 12.62 27.33
CA GLU A 45 17.85 13.28 28.64
C GLU A 45 19.14 13.02 29.41
N ALA A 46 19.66 11.78 29.41
CA ALA A 46 20.94 11.46 30.02
C ALA A 46 22.11 12.20 29.35
N VAL A 47 22.12 12.27 28.01
CA VAL A 47 23.13 13.03 27.25
C VAL A 47 23.05 14.52 27.56
N ARG A 48 21.84 15.10 27.65
CA ARG A 48 21.66 16.51 28.02
C ARG A 48 22.15 16.79 29.44
N GLN A 49 21.85 15.91 30.39
CA GLN A 49 22.33 16.04 31.77
C GLN A 49 23.85 15.96 31.88
N GLN A 50 24.51 15.11 31.10
CA GLN A 50 25.98 15.07 31.04
C GLN A 50 26.60 16.31 30.40
N LEU A 51 25.89 16.94 29.47
CA LEU A 51 26.35 18.16 28.82
C LEU A 51 26.21 19.40 29.72
N GLU A 52 25.18 19.40 30.57
CA GLU A 52 24.90 20.46 31.56
C GLU A 52 25.76 20.30 32.82
N ASP A 53 25.86 19.09 33.37
CA ASP A 53 26.77 18.70 34.46
C ASP A 53 27.86 17.78 33.90
N ASN A 54 29.03 18.36 33.59
CA ASN A 54 30.21 17.66 33.06
C ASN A 54 30.68 16.46 33.92
N ASP A 55 30.23 16.37 35.17
CA ASP A 55 30.57 15.33 36.15
C ASP A 55 29.39 14.40 36.48
N SER A 56 28.30 14.43 35.71
CA SER A 56 27.16 13.55 35.96
C SER A 56 27.40 12.12 35.46
N ASP A 57 27.26 11.14 36.37
CA ASP A 57 27.30 9.69 36.08
C ASP A 57 26.03 9.18 35.37
N SER A 58 25.22 10.07 34.79
CA SER A 58 23.92 9.77 34.19
C SER A 58 24.03 8.87 32.95
N LEU A 59 25.00 9.13 32.07
CA LEU A 59 25.24 8.36 30.85
C LEU A 59 25.86 6.96 31.10
N PRO A 60 26.92 6.79 31.92
CA PRO A 60 27.44 5.45 32.19
C PRO A 60 26.42 4.56 32.89
N LEU A 61 25.59 5.14 33.77
CA LEU A 61 24.52 4.41 34.46
C LEU A 61 23.37 4.02 33.51
N TYR A 62 23.04 4.87 32.53
CA TYR A 62 22.15 4.50 31.43
C TYR A 62 22.71 3.32 30.63
N ASN A 63 23.98 3.40 30.21
CA ASN A 63 24.61 2.36 29.39
C ASN A 63 24.67 1.02 30.11
N GLU A 64 24.98 1.00 31.41
CA GLU A 64 25.05 -0.26 32.16
C GLU A 64 23.67 -0.90 32.39
N GLN A 65 22.63 -0.09 32.57
CA GLN A 65 21.31 -0.61 33.00
C GLN A 65 20.30 -0.80 31.86
N LEU A 66 20.40 -0.01 30.79
CA LEU A 66 19.40 0.04 29.72
C LEU A 66 19.92 -0.44 28.36
N SER A 67 21.23 -0.59 28.16
CA SER A 67 21.80 -1.07 26.89
C SER A 67 21.31 -2.47 26.52
N ASP A 68 21.23 -3.39 27.48
CA ASP A 68 20.72 -4.76 27.24
C ASP A 68 19.25 -4.74 26.80
N LEU A 69 18.45 -3.85 27.41
CA LEU A 69 17.03 -3.70 27.10
C LEU A 69 16.84 -3.07 25.72
N GLU A 70 17.66 -2.09 25.36
CA GLU A 70 17.71 -1.46 24.03
C GLU A 70 18.03 -2.51 22.97
N MET A 71 19.07 -3.31 23.18
CA MET A 71 19.46 -4.38 22.26
C MET A 71 18.34 -5.41 22.08
N HIS A 72 17.71 -5.84 23.18
CA HIS A 72 16.61 -6.80 23.11
C HIS A 72 15.38 -6.24 22.40
N ASN A 73 15.03 -4.97 22.67
CA ASN A 73 13.92 -4.30 21.99
C ASN A 73 14.18 -4.17 20.48
N LEU A 74 15.39 -3.74 20.09
CA LEU A 74 15.76 -3.60 18.69
C LEU A 74 15.72 -4.95 17.95
N TYR A 75 16.16 -6.01 18.60
CA TYR A 75 16.04 -7.36 18.06
C TYR A 75 14.56 -7.73 17.82
N LYS A 76 13.71 -7.52 18.83
CA LYS A 76 12.26 -7.80 18.77
C LYS A 76 11.57 -6.98 17.67
N LEU A 77 11.85 -5.68 17.60
CA LEU A 77 11.31 -4.77 16.59
C LEU A 77 11.66 -5.22 15.17
N ASN A 78 12.92 -5.57 14.92
CA ASN A 78 13.36 -6.04 13.60
C ASN A 78 12.70 -7.37 13.24
N LYS A 79 12.59 -8.31 14.18
CA LYS A 79 11.92 -9.58 13.97
C LYS A 79 10.45 -9.39 13.59
N CYS A 80 9.68 -8.60 14.36
CA CYS A 80 8.27 -8.34 14.03
C CYS A 80 8.13 -7.63 12.67
N ARG A 81 9.06 -6.72 12.35
CA ARG A 81 9.08 -6.04 11.05
C ARG A 81 9.30 -7.01 9.89
N GLU A 82 10.21 -7.97 10.02
CA GLU A 82 10.46 -9.00 9.00
C GLU A 82 9.23 -9.87 8.79
N THR A 83 8.62 -10.36 9.87
CA THR A 83 7.39 -11.17 9.80
C THR A 83 6.25 -10.41 9.12
N LEU A 84 6.01 -9.15 9.49
CA LEU A 84 4.95 -8.33 8.89
C LEU A 84 5.21 -8.06 7.40
N LEU A 85 6.47 -7.90 7.00
CA LEU A 85 6.83 -7.76 5.58
C LEU A 85 6.60 -9.05 4.79
N GLU A 86 6.78 -10.22 5.40
CA GLU A 86 6.49 -11.51 4.79
C GLU A 86 4.99 -11.71 4.60
N GLU A 87 4.18 -11.44 5.62
CA GLU A 87 2.72 -11.47 5.55
C GLU A 87 2.19 -10.52 4.48
N TYR A 88 2.74 -9.30 4.40
CA TYR A 88 2.37 -8.34 3.35
C TYR A 88 2.72 -8.86 1.95
N LYS A 89 3.90 -9.47 1.76
CA LYS A 89 4.29 -10.06 0.47
C LYS A 89 3.35 -11.21 0.09
N GLU A 90 2.93 -12.03 1.04
CA GLU A 90 1.99 -13.12 0.81
C GLU A 90 0.58 -12.60 0.46
N TYR A 91 0.10 -11.60 1.18
CA TYR A 91 -1.14 -10.90 0.86
C TYR A 91 -1.12 -10.32 -0.55
N VAL A 92 -0.05 -9.65 -0.95
CA VAL A 92 0.10 -9.11 -2.31
C VAL A 92 0.12 -10.21 -3.36
N LYS A 93 0.81 -11.33 -3.09
CA LYS A 93 0.84 -12.48 -4.01
C LYS A 93 -0.54 -13.09 -4.18
N SER A 94 -1.27 -13.33 -3.09
CA SER A 94 -2.63 -13.91 -3.14
C SER A 94 -3.64 -12.96 -3.79
N SER A 95 -3.56 -11.66 -3.51
CA SER A 95 -4.36 -10.64 -4.17
C SER A 95 -4.09 -10.57 -5.68
N LYS A 96 -2.82 -10.62 -6.09
CA LYS A 96 -2.44 -10.70 -7.52
C LYS A 96 -2.93 -12.01 -8.16
N ALA A 97 -2.80 -13.15 -7.48
CA ALA A 97 -3.28 -14.43 -8.01
C ALA A 97 -4.80 -14.43 -8.23
N ARG A 98 -5.58 -13.86 -7.30
CA ARG A 98 -7.04 -13.69 -7.46
C ARG A 98 -7.41 -12.80 -8.64
N ARG A 99 -6.60 -11.78 -8.97
CA ARG A 99 -6.80 -10.95 -10.16
C ARG A 99 -6.53 -11.70 -11.48
N TYR A 100 -5.68 -12.72 -11.47
CA TYR A 100 -5.39 -13.54 -12.65
C TYR A 100 -6.30 -14.77 -12.79
N SER A 101 -7.04 -15.15 -11.73
CA SER A 101 -8.00 -16.25 -11.76
C SER A 101 -9.44 -15.81 -12.02
N VAL A 102 -9.64 -14.62 -12.61
CA VAL A 102 -10.94 -14.27 -13.19
C VAL A 102 -11.03 -15.04 -14.51
N ASP A 103 -11.61 -16.23 -14.46
CA ASP A 103 -12.00 -17.01 -15.63
C ASP A 103 -12.94 -16.16 -16.49
N PHE A 104 -12.43 -15.68 -17.62
CA PHE A 104 -13.20 -14.95 -18.65
C PHE A 104 -14.17 -15.85 -19.44
N ASP A 105 -14.55 -17.00 -18.91
CA ASP A 105 -15.42 -17.97 -19.59
C ASP A 105 -16.80 -18.12 -18.93
N THR A 106 -17.14 -17.27 -17.95
CA THR A 106 -18.53 -17.17 -17.50
C THR A 106 -19.30 -16.26 -18.45
N SER A 107 -19.83 -16.87 -19.51
CA SER A 107 -20.90 -16.30 -20.33
C SER A 107 -22.18 -16.18 -19.49
N LEU A 108 -22.25 -15.16 -18.64
CA LEU A 108 -23.49 -14.75 -18.00
C LEU A 108 -24.07 -13.57 -18.77
N GLY A 109 -25.29 -13.81 -19.25
CA GLY A 109 -26.04 -12.94 -20.11
C GLY A 109 -26.22 -11.53 -19.55
N GLU A 110 -26.41 -10.62 -20.49
CA GLU A 110 -26.89 -9.26 -20.29
C GLU A 110 -28.24 -9.29 -19.54
N GLU A 111 -28.20 -9.30 -18.21
CA GLU A 111 -29.35 -8.89 -17.40
C GLU A 111 -28.90 -7.88 -16.33
N ASN A 112 -29.27 -6.63 -16.58
CA ASN A 112 -29.75 -5.65 -15.60
C ASN A 112 -28.88 -5.35 -14.37
N VAL A 113 -27.78 -4.61 -14.58
CA VAL A 113 -27.04 -3.92 -13.49
C VAL A 113 -27.62 -2.53 -13.18
N SER A 114 -28.65 -2.06 -13.90
CA SER A 114 -29.28 -0.76 -13.62
C SER A 114 -30.25 -0.75 -12.43
N THR A 115 -30.63 -1.89 -11.86
CA THR A 115 -31.76 -1.97 -10.90
C THR A 115 -31.38 -1.93 -9.42
N VAL A 116 -30.09 -1.82 -9.06
CA VAL A 116 -29.64 -1.86 -7.65
C VAL A 116 -29.49 -0.45 -7.04
N VAL A 117 -29.50 0.62 -7.84
CA VAL A 117 -29.29 1.99 -7.35
C VAL A 117 -30.59 2.71 -6.96
N GLU A 118 -31.77 2.19 -7.33
CA GLU A 118 -33.06 2.87 -7.11
C GLU A 118 -33.90 2.33 -5.92
N ALA A 119 -33.45 1.29 -5.22
CA ALA A 119 -34.25 0.61 -4.19
C ALA A 119 -33.68 0.74 -2.76
N ILE A 120 -33.15 1.90 -2.39
CA ILE A 120 -32.96 2.24 -0.97
C ILE A 120 -33.70 3.55 -0.68
N ASP A 121 -35.01 3.43 -0.53
CA ASP A 121 -35.85 4.42 0.12
C ASP A 121 -35.56 4.33 1.63
N PHE A 122 -34.62 5.15 2.11
CA PHE A 122 -34.44 5.35 3.54
C PHE A 122 -35.67 6.13 4.04
N PRO A 123 -36.45 5.61 5.00
CA PRO A 123 -37.58 6.36 5.53
C PRO A 123 -37.04 7.68 6.08
N LYS A 124 -37.64 8.80 5.64
CA LYS A 124 -37.50 10.09 6.32
C LYS A 124 -37.81 9.84 7.79
N VAL A 125 -36.77 9.70 8.61
CA VAL A 125 -36.91 9.64 10.05
C VAL A 125 -37.43 11.02 10.44
N GLU A 126 -38.70 11.08 10.79
CA GLU A 126 -39.34 12.29 11.31
C GLU A 126 -38.54 12.77 12.52
N ASP A 127 -37.91 13.94 12.39
CA ASP A 127 -37.16 14.61 13.46
C ASP A 127 -37.98 14.75 14.75
N ASP A 128 -39.31 14.78 14.64
CA ASP A 128 -40.24 14.81 15.76
C ASP A 128 -40.16 13.56 16.65
N SER A 129 -39.87 12.39 16.08
CA SER A 129 -39.79 11.13 16.83
C SER A 129 -38.54 11.05 17.71
N LEU A 130 -37.40 11.54 17.20
CA LEU A 130 -36.14 11.62 17.93
C LEU A 130 -36.19 12.71 19.00
N GLN A 131 -36.81 13.85 18.71
CA GLN A 131 -37.02 14.92 19.70
C GLN A 131 -37.95 14.48 20.84
N GLN A 132 -39.00 13.69 20.54
CA GLN A 132 -39.87 13.12 21.58
C GLN A 132 -39.15 12.06 22.42
N LEU A 133 -38.29 11.22 21.80
CA LEU A 133 -37.50 10.23 22.51
C LEU A 133 -36.47 10.88 23.46
N ARG A 134 -35.82 11.96 23.00
CA ARG A 134 -34.89 12.80 23.79
C ARG A 134 -35.59 13.43 24.99
N LYS A 135 -36.79 13.98 24.80
CA LYS A 135 -37.58 14.59 25.87
C LYS A 135 -38.03 13.57 26.92
N ARG A 136 -38.27 12.31 26.51
CA ARG A 136 -38.65 11.21 27.39
C ARG A 136 -37.45 10.65 28.18
N LEU A 137 -36.29 10.56 27.54
CA LEU A 137 -35.05 10.08 28.17
C LEU A 137 -34.46 11.09 29.16
N LEU A 138 -34.55 12.40 28.88
CA LEU A 138 -34.08 13.45 29.79
C LEU A 138 -35.14 13.88 30.84
N GLY A 139 -36.43 13.71 30.57
CA GLY A 139 -37.51 14.13 31.46
C GLY A 139 -37.72 13.26 32.70
N GLN A 140 -37.07 12.09 32.80
CA GLN A 140 -37.29 11.13 33.89
C GLN A 140 -36.31 11.26 35.07
N LYS A 141 -35.53 12.35 35.14
CA LYS A 141 -34.62 12.66 36.26
C LYS A 141 -35.03 13.94 36.99
N LYS A 142 -36.32 14.07 37.32
CA LYS A 142 -36.82 15.07 38.28
C LYS A 142 -37.60 14.36 39.39
N GLU A 143 -36.88 13.61 40.21
CA GLU A 143 -37.26 13.45 41.61
C GLU A 143 -35.98 13.51 42.44
N LYS A 144 -35.87 14.59 43.22
CA LYS A 144 -34.83 14.90 44.22
C LYS A 144 -33.48 15.36 43.69
N VAL A 145 -33.34 16.66 43.39
CA VAL A 145 -32.23 17.49 43.90
C VAL A 145 -32.74 18.95 43.94
N ASP A 146 -32.42 19.61 45.05
CA ASP A 146 -32.82 20.94 45.51
C ASP A 146 -32.73 22.10 44.53
N GLU A 147 -33.60 23.07 44.81
CA GLU A 147 -33.61 24.45 44.30
C GLU A 147 -32.26 25.14 44.56
N ASP A 148 -31.43 25.28 43.52
CA ASP A 148 -30.72 26.52 43.24
C ASP A 148 -29.99 26.46 41.88
N LYS A 149 -30.35 27.37 40.97
CA LYS A 149 -29.80 27.63 39.61
C LYS A 149 -30.29 26.76 38.45
N PRO A 150 -31.52 26.99 37.93
CA PRO A 150 -31.99 26.40 36.68
C PRO A 150 -31.26 26.91 35.41
N ASP A 151 -30.71 28.14 35.43
CA ASP A 151 -30.20 28.79 34.21
C ASP A 151 -28.86 28.25 33.69
N THR A 152 -28.08 27.55 34.51
CA THR A 152 -26.75 27.05 34.12
C THR A 152 -26.80 25.69 33.43
N VAL A 153 -27.76 24.84 33.78
CA VAL A 153 -27.88 23.49 33.20
C VAL A 153 -28.54 23.57 31.82
N ASP A 154 -29.61 24.35 31.67
CA ASP A 154 -30.28 24.51 30.37
C ASP A 154 -29.39 25.19 29.32
N LYS A 155 -28.54 26.15 29.74
CA LYS A 155 -27.53 26.76 28.85
C LYS A 155 -26.42 25.79 28.47
N GLN A 156 -26.01 24.92 29.39
CA GLN A 156 -25.00 23.90 29.09
C GLN A 156 -25.54 22.83 28.14
N ILE A 157 -26.81 22.46 28.28
CA ILE A 157 -27.50 21.55 27.35
C ILE A 157 -27.60 22.16 25.95
N GLN A 158 -27.93 23.45 25.85
CA GLN A 158 -28.01 24.12 24.54
C GLN A 158 -26.65 24.14 23.81
N VAL A 159 -25.55 24.36 24.54
CA VAL A 159 -24.19 24.32 23.98
C VAL A 159 -23.80 22.90 23.52
N GLU A 160 -24.18 21.86 24.26
CA GLU A 160 -23.95 20.47 23.84
C GLU A 160 -24.79 20.09 22.62
N ASP A 161 -26.02 20.61 22.51
CA ASP A 161 -26.92 20.38 21.38
C ASP A 161 -26.41 21.05 20.10
N ASP A 162 -25.95 22.30 20.20
CA ASP A 162 -25.37 23.04 19.07
C ASP A 162 -24.09 22.34 18.56
N LEU A 163 -23.25 21.84 19.47
CA LEU A 163 -22.04 21.08 19.12
C LEU A 163 -22.39 19.73 18.47
N GLN A 164 -23.40 19.02 18.98
CA GLN A 164 -23.85 17.77 18.37
C GLN A 164 -24.43 18.00 16.97
N GLN A 165 -25.15 19.09 16.75
CA GLN A 165 -25.72 19.42 15.45
C GLN A 165 -24.62 19.82 14.44
N GLU A 166 -23.61 20.57 14.89
CA GLU A 166 -22.42 20.89 14.10
C GLU A 166 -21.64 19.61 13.73
N LEU A 167 -21.43 18.70 14.68
CA LEU A 167 -20.74 17.44 14.44
C LEU A 167 -21.49 16.54 13.44
N VAL A 168 -22.82 16.47 13.54
CA VAL A 168 -23.64 15.69 12.59
C VAL A 168 -23.58 16.31 11.19
N SER A 169 -23.60 17.64 11.10
CA SER A 169 -23.42 18.36 9.83
C SER A 169 -22.05 18.08 9.22
N ASP A 170 -20.99 18.13 10.02
CA ASP A 170 -19.62 17.85 9.60
C ASP A 170 -19.45 16.39 9.17
N MET A 171 -20.05 15.44 9.88
CA MET A 171 -20.06 14.03 9.50
C MET A 171 -20.79 13.83 8.17
N ALA A 172 -21.94 14.49 7.97
CA ALA A 172 -22.68 14.42 6.71
C ALA A 172 -21.89 15.04 5.55
N GLN A 173 -21.21 16.16 5.78
CA GLN A 173 -20.34 16.80 4.80
C GLN A 173 -19.11 15.92 4.48
N LEU A 174 -18.52 15.27 5.48
CA LEU A 174 -17.41 14.35 5.29
C LEU A 174 -17.85 13.13 4.47
N VAL A 175 -19.00 12.54 4.76
CA VAL A 175 -19.56 11.42 3.98
C VAL A 175 -19.89 11.85 2.55
N ALA A 176 -20.42 13.06 2.35
CA ALA A 176 -20.64 13.62 1.01
C ALA A 176 -19.31 13.81 0.25
N SER A 177 -18.28 14.32 0.91
CA SER A 177 -16.94 14.46 0.32
C SER A 177 -16.29 13.11 0.00
N LEU A 178 -16.51 12.10 0.84
CA LEU A 178 -16.02 10.74 0.65
C LEU A 178 -16.76 10.04 -0.49
N ARG A 179 -18.08 10.25 -0.61
CA ARG A 179 -18.87 9.80 -1.75
C ARG A 179 -18.39 10.44 -3.04
N GLN A 180 -18.14 11.75 -3.04
CA GLN A 180 -17.63 12.45 -4.21
C GLN A 180 -16.21 11.99 -4.58
N GLY A 181 -15.36 11.76 -3.57
CA GLY A 181 -14.04 11.15 -3.74
C GLY A 181 -14.13 9.74 -4.33
N ALA A 182 -15.04 8.89 -3.84
CA ALA A 182 -15.25 7.54 -4.36
C ALA A 182 -15.74 7.52 -5.82
N VAL A 183 -16.63 8.44 -6.19
CA VAL A 183 -17.08 8.61 -7.59
C VAL A 183 -15.91 9.08 -8.47
N ALA A 184 -15.12 10.05 -8.02
CA ALA A 184 -13.94 10.51 -8.74
C ALA A 184 -12.89 9.39 -8.90
N PHE A 185 -12.67 8.58 -7.86
CA PHE A 185 -11.79 7.41 -7.90
C PHE A 185 -12.31 6.33 -8.85
N HIS A 186 -13.63 6.11 -8.90
CA HIS A 186 -14.24 5.15 -9.82
C HIS A 186 -14.02 5.58 -11.27
N ASN A 187 -14.27 6.87 -11.59
CA ASN A 187 -14.06 7.42 -12.93
C ASN A 187 -12.57 7.36 -13.33
N ALA A 188 -11.66 7.69 -12.40
CA ALA A 188 -10.22 7.57 -12.65
C ALA A 188 -9.78 6.12 -12.88
N LEU A 189 -10.37 5.16 -12.17
CA LEU A 189 -10.12 3.73 -12.38
C LEU A 189 -10.66 3.24 -13.73
N GLU A 190 -11.81 3.73 -14.17
CA GLU A 190 -12.37 3.42 -15.48
C GLU A 190 -11.47 3.97 -16.61
N GLU A 191 -10.98 5.20 -16.45
CA GLU A 191 -10.01 5.81 -17.36
C GLU A 191 -8.70 5.00 -17.38
N ASP A 192 -8.14 4.67 -16.22
CA ASP A 192 -6.93 3.86 -16.10
C ASP A 192 -7.11 2.46 -16.70
N SER A 193 -8.29 1.84 -16.54
CA SER A 193 -8.61 0.54 -17.15
C SER A 193 -8.61 0.61 -18.68
N THR A 194 -9.07 1.73 -19.23
CA THR A 194 -9.08 2.00 -20.67
C THR A 194 -7.66 2.21 -21.19
N VAL A 195 -6.83 2.96 -20.46
CA VAL A 195 -5.41 3.17 -20.79
C VAL A 195 -4.63 1.86 -20.67
N LEU A 196 -4.89 1.04 -19.66
CA LEU A 196 -4.29 -0.29 -19.50
C LEU A 196 -4.66 -1.21 -20.65
N LYS A 197 -5.92 -1.22 -21.09
CA LYS A 197 -6.37 -1.99 -22.26
C LYS A 197 -5.72 -1.49 -23.56
N ALA A 198 -5.59 -0.18 -23.74
CA ALA A 198 -4.86 0.40 -24.87
C ALA A 198 -3.36 0.01 -24.84
N THR A 199 -2.76 -0.01 -23.65
CA THR A 199 -1.37 -0.44 -23.44
C THR A 199 -1.20 -1.94 -23.69
N GLU A 200 -2.15 -2.77 -23.27
CA GLU A 200 -2.17 -4.20 -23.55
C GLU A 200 -2.22 -4.48 -25.06
N ILE A 201 -3.12 -3.80 -25.78
CA ILE A 201 -3.21 -3.90 -27.24
C ILE A 201 -1.89 -3.44 -27.88
N GLY A 202 -1.31 -2.32 -27.43
CA GLY A 202 -0.02 -1.82 -27.90
C GLY A 202 1.14 -2.78 -27.63
N LEU A 203 1.15 -3.43 -26.47
CA LEU A 203 2.15 -4.42 -26.08
C LEU A 203 1.98 -5.72 -26.87
N GLN A 204 0.75 -6.15 -27.14
CA GLN A 204 0.46 -7.30 -27.99
C GLN A 204 0.88 -7.06 -29.44
N VAL A 205 0.63 -5.87 -29.99
CA VAL A 205 1.09 -5.46 -31.32
C VAL A 205 2.62 -5.41 -31.38
N THR A 206 3.26 -4.82 -30.36
CA THR A 206 4.72 -4.79 -30.25
C THR A 206 5.32 -6.19 -30.13
N SER A 207 4.71 -7.07 -29.34
CA SER A 207 5.12 -8.47 -29.17
C SER A 207 5.01 -9.26 -30.49
N LYS A 208 3.90 -9.11 -31.22
CA LYS A 208 3.74 -9.69 -32.57
C LYS A 208 4.79 -9.16 -33.54
N SER A 209 5.04 -7.84 -33.54
CA SER A 209 6.07 -7.22 -34.36
C SER A 209 7.46 -7.78 -34.03
N LEU A 210 7.86 -7.79 -32.75
CA LEU A 210 9.13 -8.33 -32.28
C LEU A 210 9.29 -9.82 -32.61
N SER A 211 8.22 -10.60 -32.48
CA SER A 211 8.21 -12.02 -32.86
C SER A 211 8.38 -12.21 -34.37
N THR A 212 7.72 -11.39 -35.20
CA THR A 212 7.91 -11.40 -36.67
C THR A 212 9.31 -10.92 -37.09
N LEU A 213 9.87 -9.94 -36.39
CA LEU A 213 11.26 -9.50 -36.57
C LEU A 213 12.24 -10.61 -36.17
N GLY A 214 12.02 -11.26 -35.03
CA GLY A 214 12.81 -12.39 -34.56
C GLY A 214 12.74 -13.60 -35.50
N THR A 215 11.58 -13.91 -36.06
CA THR A 215 11.43 -14.98 -37.06
C THR A 215 12.05 -14.61 -38.40
N LYS A 216 11.95 -13.35 -38.86
CA LYS A 216 12.67 -12.88 -40.05
C LYS A 216 14.18 -12.90 -39.86
N LEU A 217 14.69 -12.55 -38.67
CA LEU A 217 16.11 -12.60 -38.34
C LEU A 217 16.63 -14.05 -38.26
N LYS A 218 15.87 -14.96 -37.63
CA LYS A 218 16.17 -16.40 -37.59
C LYS A 218 16.11 -17.04 -38.99
N LYS A 219 15.18 -16.59 -39.84
CA LYS A 219 15.10 -17.00 -41.24
C LYS A 219 16.26 -16.44 -42.05
N TYR A 220 16.80 -15.26 -41.73
CA TYR A 220 17.99 -14.71 -42.37
C TYR A 220 19.26 -15.49 -41.99
N HIS A 221 19.41 -15.86 -40.72
CA HIS A 221 20.54 -16.69 -40.26
C HIS A 221 20.47 -18.13 -40.78
N LYS A 222 19.27 -18.67 -41.06
CA LYS A 222 19.08 -20.02 -41.59
C LYS A 222 18.92 -20.07 -43.11
N SER A 223 18.70 -18.92 -43.76
CA SER A 223 18.61 -18.86 -45.22
C SER A 223 20.00 -19.08 -45.79
N LYS A 224 20.03 -19.91 -46.82
CA LYS A 224 21.15 -20.45 -47.56
C LYS A 224 21.93 -19.36 -48.34
N VAL A 225 22.23 -18.22 -47.73
CA VAL A 225 23.05 -17.16 -48.33
C VAL A 225 24.42 -17.72 -48.68
N GLY A 226 25.00 -18.57 -47.82
CA GLY A 226 26.22 -19.31 -48.13
C GLY A 226 26.09 -20.20 -49.37
N PHE A 227 25.04 -21.03 -49.48
CA PHE A 227 24.90 -21.96 -50.62
C PHE A 227 24.67 -21.24 -51.95
N PHE A 228 23.84 -20.19 -51.99
CA PHE A 228 23.67 -19.37 -53.20
C PHE A 228 24.95 -18.59 -53.54
N PHE A 229 25.71 -18.14 -52.54
CA PHE A 229 27.01 -17.51 -52.74
C PHE A 229 28.04 -18.49 -53.32
N TYR A 230 28.14 -19.71 -52.79
CA TYR A 230 29.00 -20.76 -53.32
C TYR A 230 28.62 -21.14 -54.76
N ILE A 231 27.32 -21.30 -55.06
CA ILE A 231 26.87 -21.61 -56.44
C ILE A 231 27.24 -20.47 -57.40
N SER A 232 27.09 -19.22 -56.97
CA SER A 232 27.42 -18.04 -57.78
C SER A 232 28.93 -17.92 -58.01
N CYS A 233 29.76 -18.21 -57.00
CA CYS A 233 31.22 -18.22 -57.14
C CYS A 233 31.68 -19.30 -58.14
N VAL A 234 31.14 -20.52 -58.04
CA VAL A 234 31.48 -21.61 -58.98
C VAL A 234 31.07 -21.24 -60.41
N LEU A 235 29.89 -20.63 -60.59
CA LEU A 235 29.41 -20.17 -61.89
C LEU A 235 30.33 -19.07 -62.45
N PHE A 236 30.76 -18.12 -61.62
CA PHE A 236 31.65 -17.04 -62.03
C PHE A 236 33.04 -17.56 -62.45
N ILE A 237 33.59 -18.55 -61.73
CA ILE A 237 34.84 -19.22 -62.12
C ILE A 237 34.69 -19.90 -63.49
N MET A 238 33.61 -20.66 -63.70
CA MET A 238 33.34 -21.31 -64.99
C MET A 238 33.16 -20.29 -66.14
N LEU A 239 32.46 -19.19 -65.88
CA LEU A 239 32.27 -18.12 -66.86
C LEU A 239 33.61 -17.46 -67.24
N SER A 240 34.46 -17.18 -66.26
CA SER A 240 35.79 -16.60 -66.48
C SER A 240 36.70 -17.50 -67.31
N LEU A 241 36.63 -18.81 -67.09
CA LEU A 241 37.38 -19.80 -67.87
C LEU A 241 36.85 -19.87 -69.30
N LEU A 242 35.54 -19.81 -69.49
CA LEU A 242 34.89 -19.82 -70.79
C LEU A 242 35.24 -18.56 -71.61
N VAL A 243 35.26 -17.38 -70.96
CA VAL A 243 35.73 -16.14 -71.57
C VAL A 243 37.21 -16.23 -71.97
N THR A 244 38.05 -16.79 -71.09
CA THR A 244 39.48 -16.97 -71.36
C THR A 244 39.71 -17.93 -72.54
N TYR A 245 38.96 -19.03 -72.59
CA TYR A 245 38.97 -19.95 -73.72
C TYR A 245 38.50 -19.29 -75.03
N PHE A 246 37.45 -18.46 -74.97
CA PHE A 246 37.00 -17.66 -76.10
C PHE A 246 38.10 -16.70 -76.60
N ILE A 247 38.82 -16.04 -75.70
CA ILE A 247 39.95 -15.16 -76.04
C ILE A 247 41.07 -15.96 -76.74
N ILE A 248 41.44 -17.14 -76.23
CA ILE A 248 42.47 -17.98 -76.85
C ILE A 248 42.02 -18.49 -78.23
N LYS A 249 40.75 -18.89 -78.38
CA LYS A 249 40.20 -19.39 -79.65
C LYS A 249 39.97 -18.30 -80.69
N ILE A 250 39.71 -17.05 -80.27
CA ILE A 250 39.52 -15.92 -81.19
C ILE A 250 40.86 -15.32 -81.66
N PHE A 251 41.94 -15.49 -80.87
CA PHE A 251 43.32 -15.12 -81.23
C PHE A 251 44.27 -16.33 -81.39
N PRO A 252 43.98 -17.34 -82.23
CA PRO A 252 44.87 -18.49 -82.38
C PRO A 252 46.08 -18.19 -83.28
N LYS A 253 46.13 -17.02 -83.93
CA LYS A 253 47.19 -16.61 -84.86
C LYS A 253 47.39 -15.10 -84.88
N MET A 254 48.19 -14.61 -83.94
CA MET A 254 49.23 -13.61 -84.21
C MET A 254 50.53 -14.16 -83.65
#